data_AF-A0A7X4BIP1-F1
#
_entry.id   AF-A0A7X4BIP1-F1
#
_cell.length_a   1.000
_cell.length_b   1.000
_cell.length_c   1.000
_cell.angle_alpha   90.00
_cell.angle_beta   90.00
_cell.angle_gamma   90.00
#
_symmetry.space_group_name_H-M   'P 1'
#
loop_
_entity.id
_entity.type
_entity.pdbx_description
1 polymer ?
#
loop_
_entity_poly.entity_id
_entity_poly.type
_entity_poly.pdbx_seq_one_letter_code
_entity_poly.pdbx_strand_id
1 'polypeptide(L)'
;MPKQQSSSNPLDTFRLSLPTPAGDLQAEISVPTTFIPVSDIVPLMRSLGEEALKLEEAKVQQAGQTISCQKGCGACCRVMVPVSPPEAFTLKQGVEQLPAPHRDRIRQRLSAVKDALNEAGLLGRLVQLSETRTQLSDEDMEPINQAYYAQRLPCVFLEDESCSIYEFRPAACREYLVTSPAAFCQDMTDPAVKPVSVPFRIATVLSLMWAKLTGGPARLLPLPIALDWADRHAEENTAHETGSTLLEMGMEKIWGFLRQRT
;
A
#
# COMPACT_ATOMS: atom_id res chain seq x y z
N MET A 1 -17.29 25.26 31.45
CA MET A 1 -16.38 24.24 30.89
C MET A 1 -16.94 22.85 31.16
N PRO A 2 -17.53 22.18 30.16
CA PRO A 2 -17.85 20.76 30.28
C PRO A 2 -16.64 19.93 29.86
N LYS A 3 -16.16 19.08 30.76
CA LYS A 3 -15.15 18.04 30.47
C LYS A 3 -15.75 17.08 29.45
N GLN A 4 -15.20 17.03 28.25
CA GLN A 4 -15.48 15.95 27.29
C GLN A 4 -14.99 14.64 27.92
N GLN A 5 -15.94 13.76 28.26
CA GLN A 5 -15.67 12.37 28.58
C GLN A 5 -15.17 11.70 27.29
N SER A 6 -13.88 11.35 27.24
CA SER A 6 -13.36 10.45 26.23
C SER A 6 -13.94 9.06 26.51
N SER A 7 -15.04 8.69 25.85
CA SER A 7 -15.46 7.30 25.78
C SER A 7 -14.40 6.54 24.99
N SER A 8 -13.45 5.90 25.68
CA SER A 8 -12.51 4.98 25.05
C SER A 8 -13.32 3.82 24.48
N ASN A 9 -13.33 3.67 23.16
CA ASN A 9 -13.93 2.50 22.52
C ASN A 9 -13.26 1.23 23.10
N PRO A 10 -14.05 0.18 23.37
CA PRO A 10 -13.49 -1.09 23.86
C PRO A 10 -12.48 -1.66 22.84
N LEU A 11 -11.33 -2.09 23.33
CA LEU A 11 -10.23 -2.65 22.54
C LEU A 11 -9.93 -4.09 22.98
N ASP A 12 -9.73 -4.97 22.01
CA ASP A 12 -9.08 -6.27 22.24
C ASP A 12 -7.58 -6.12 21.99
N THR A 13 -6.75 -6.74 22.83
CA THR A 13 -5.29 -6.73 22.68
C THR A 13 -4.78 -8.13 22.41
N PHE A 14 -4.02 -8.28 21.33
CA PHE A 14 -3.44 -9.52 20.85
C PHE A 14 -1.93 -9.45 20.95
N ARG A 15 -1.30 -10.53 21.43
CA ARG A 15 0.14 -10.74 21.29
C ARG A 15 0.37 -11.68 20.11
N LEU A 16 1.00 -11.15 19.08
CA LEU A 16 1.28 -11.86 17.84
C LEU A 16 2.75 -12.29 17.83
N SER A 17 2.96 -13.53 17.43
CA SER A 17 4.28 -14.10 17.14
C SER A 17 4.23 -14.65 15.71
N LEU A 18 4.92 -13.99 14.79
CA LEU A 18 4.96 -14.36 13.37
C LEU A 18 6.37 -14.78 12.96
N PRO A 19 6.62 -16.06 12.62
CA PRO A 19 7.91 -16.49 12.14
C PRO A 19 8.12 -15.96 10.71
N THR A 20 9.11 -15.09 10.53
CA THR A 20 9.52 -14.58 9.22
C THR A 20 10.88 -15.17 8.81
N PRO A 21 11.25 -15.15 7.52
CA PRO A 21 12.57 -15.60 7.07
C PRO A 21 13.77 -14.84 7.67
N ALA A 22 13.54 -13.70 8.31
CA ALA A 22 14.57 -12.90 9.00
C ALA A 22 14.50 -12.98 10.53
N GLY A 23 13.53 -13.70 11.09
CA GLY A 23 13.34 -13.87 12.54
C GLY A 23 11.87 -13.79 12.95
N ASP A 24 11.61 -13.98 14.24
CA ASP A 24 10.26 -13.91 14.79
C ASP A 24 9.85 -12.45 15.03
N LEU A 25 8.79 -12.01 14.35
CA LEU A 25 8.14 -10.74 14.63
C LEU A 25 7.24 -10.92 15.85
N GLN A 26 7.54 -10.16 16.90
CA GLN A 26 6.73 -10.07 18.11
C GLN A 26 6.05 -8.70 18.14
N ALA A 27 4.72 -8.68 18.21
CA ALA A 27 3.96 -7.44 18.28
C ALA A 27 2.80 -7.56 19.27
N GLU A 28 2.55 -6.49 20.02
CA GLU A 28 1.32 -6.31 20.78
C GLU A 28 0.43 -5.35 20.01
N ILE A 29 -0.78 -5.80 19.66
CA ILE A 29 -1.69 -5.08 18.77
C ILE A 29 -3.03 -4.94 19.46
N SER A 30 -3.55 -3.72 19.50
CA SER A 30 -4.90 -3.44 19.98
C SER A 30 -5.81 -3.05 18.82
N VAL A 31 -7.01 -3.63 18.78
CA VAL A 31 -8.04 -3.33 17.77
C VAL A 31 -9.38 -3.04 18.43
N PRO A 32 -10.19 -2.14 17.86
CA PRO A 32 -11.54 -1.90 18.36
C PRO A 32 -12.41 -3.15 18.27
N THR A 33 -13.20 -3.41 19.31
CA THR A 33 -14.24 -4.46 19.28
C THR A 33 -15.53 -3.96 18.63
N THR A 34 -15.60 -2.67 18.33
CA THR A 34 -16.69 -2.05 17.57
C THR A 34 -16.53 -2.30 16.07
N PHE A 35 -17.62 -2.19 15.33
CA PHE A 35 -17.56 -2.16 13.87
C PHE A 35 -16.78 -0.94 13.38
N ILE A 36 -15.86 -1.15 12.45
CA ILE A 36 -15.03 -0.09 11.86
C ILE A 36 -15.04 -0.20 10.32
N PRO A 37 -14.93 0.91 9.59
CA PRO A 37 -14.66 0.88 8.16
C PRO A 37 -13.42 0.05 7.86
N VAL A 38 -13.39 -0.63 6.70
CA VAL A 38 -12.23 -1.44 6.32
C VAL A 38 -10.95 -0.61 6.22
N SER A 39 -11.05 0.68 5.89
CA SER A 39 -9.91 1.61 5.85
C SER A 39 -9.18 1.73 7.19
N ASP A 40 -9.86 1.48 8.31
CA ASP A 40 -9.34 1.76 9.64
C ASP A 40 -8.37 0.67 10.12
N ILE A 41 -8.38 -0.52 9.51
CA ILE A 41 -7.39 -1.57 9.79
C ILE A 41 -6.06 -1.34 9.05
N VAL A 42 -6.04 -0.48 8.03
CA VAL A 42 -4.86 -0.26 7.16
C VAL A 42 -3.61 0.16 7.94
N PRO A 43 -3.66 1.15 8.86
CA PRO A 43 -2.46 1.57 9.60
C PRO A 43 -1.81 0.43 10.39
N LEU A 44 -2.63 -0.45 10.98
CA LEU A 44 -2.18 -1.61 11.74
C LEU A 44 -1.57 -2.67 10.82
N MET A 45 -2.26 -3.04 9.75
CA MET A 45 -1.71 -4.04 8.81
C MET A 45 -0.40 -3.54 8.22
N ARG A 46 -0.31 -2.24 7.93
CA ARG A 46 0.91 -1.60 7.46
C ARG A 46 2.04 -1.63 8.50
N SER A 47 1.74 -1.38 9.78
CA SER A 47 2.77 -1.46 10.82
C SER A 47 3.33 -2.88 10.95
N LEU A 48 2.50 -3.92 10.77
CA LEU A 48 3.00 -5.31 10.72
C LEU A 48 3.98 -5.55 9.56
N GLY A 49 3.70 -5.01 8.37
CA GLY A 49 4.63 -5.07 7.24
C GLY A 49 5.93 -4.31 7.49
N GLU A 50 5.85 -3.13 8.12
CA GLU A 50 7.01 -2.34 8.52
C GLU A 50 7.89 -3.07 9.55
N GLU A 51 7.30 -3.68 10.57
CA GLU A 51 8.06 -4.47 11.55
C GLU A 51 8.72 -5.71 10.90
N ALA A 52 8.03 -6.37 9.96
CA ALA A 52 8.63 -7.48 9.23
C ALA A 52 9.80 -7.03 8.34
N LEU A 53 9.68 -5.86 7.71
CA LEU A 53 10.75 -5.27 6.89
C LEU A 53 11.95 -4.89 7.74
N LYS A 54 11.77 -4.36 8.95
CA LYS A 54 12.87 -4.05 9.87
C LYS A 54 13.73 -5.27 10.19
N LEU A 55 13.13 -6.46 10.29
CA LEU A 55 13.87 -7.71 10.47
C LEU A 55 14.75 -8.01 9.25
N GLU A 56 14.21 -7.85 8.03
CA GLU A 56 14.97 -8.04 6.80
C GLU A 56 16.08 -6.99 6.63
N GLU A 57 15.82 -5.73 7.00
CA GLU A 57 16.83 -4.66 7.06
C GLU A 57 17.97 -5.04 8.01
N ALA A 58 17.65 -5.47 9.23
CA ALA A 58 18.64 -5.90 10.21
C ALA A 58 19.47 -7.09 9.69
N LYS A 59 18.82 -8.06 9.03
CA LYS A 59 19.49 -9.23 8.43
C LYS A 59 20.48 -8.82 7.34
N VAL A 60 20.09 -7.93 6.41
CA VAL A 60 21.02 -7.49 5.35
C VAL A 60 22.16 -6.63 5.89
N GLN A 61 21.89 -5.81 6.92
CA GLN A 61 22.92 -5.02 7.61
C GLN A 61 23.92 -5.92 8.36
N GLN A 62 23.46 -6.96 9.04
CA GLN A 62 24.32 -7.97 9.66
C GLN A 62 25.18 -8.73 8.64
N ALA A 63 24.69 -8.89 7.40
CA ALA A 63 25.44 -9.42 6.27
C ALA A 63 26.40 -8.40 5.63
N GLY A 64 26.57 -7.20 6.21
CA GLY A 64 27.48 -6.16 5.74
C GLY A 64 26.95 -5.33 4.56
N GLN A 65 25.68 -5.46 4.20
CA GLN A 65 25.05 -4.65 3.15
C GLN A 65 24.49 -3.35 3.73
N THR A 66 24.32 -2.34 2.88
CA THR A 66 23.75 -1.04 3.27
C THR A 66 22.49 -0.76 2.46
N ILE A 67 21.44 -0.30 3.13
CA ILE A 67 20.22 0.18 2.47
C ILE A 67 20.54 1.49 1.75
N SER A 68 20.26 1.54 0.44
CA SER A 68 20.52 2.74 -0.38
C SER A 68 19.37 3.74 -0.38
N CYS A 69 18.19 3.33 0.09
CA CYS A 69 16.99 4.17 0.13
C CYS A 69 17.09 5.20 1.26
N GLN A 70 16.81 6.46 0.93
CA GLN A 70 16.80 7.57 1.87
C GLN A 70 15.78 8.62 1.46
N LYS A 71 15.45 9.56 2.36
CA LYS A 71 14.62 10.72 2.02
C LYS A 71 15.24 11.48 0.83
N GLY A 72 14.41 11.85 -0.15
CA GLY A 72 14.88 12.44 -1.40
C GLY A 72 15.21 11.43 -2.51
N CYS A 73 15.10 10.12 -2.25
CA CYS A 73 15.15 9.10 -3.30
C CYS A 73 13.74 8.87 -3.88
N GLY A 74 13.45 9.49 -5.02
CA GLY A 74 12.15 9.37 -5.71
C GLY A 74 12.13 8.43 -6.92
N ALA A 75 13.09 7.51 -7.02
CA ALA A 75 13.17 6.57 -8.15
C ALA A 75 11.93 5.67 -8.25
N CYS A 76 11.52 5.05 -7.13
CA CYS A 76 10.29 4.26 -7.06
C CYS A 76 9.00 5.11 -7.15
N CYS A 77 9.10 6.43 -7.08
CA CYS A 77 7.94 7.31 -7.25
C CYS A 77 7.58 7.54 -8.72
N ARG A 78 8.22 6.80 -9.65
CA ARG A 78 7.95 6.85 -11.10
C ARG A 78 7.57 5.48 -11.69
N VAL A 79 7.21 4.53 -10.83
CA VAL A 79 6.60 3.24 -11.22
C VAL A 79 5.10 3.23 -10.93
N MET A 80 4.39 2.24 -11.47
CA MET A 80 2.99 2.01 -11.09
C MET A 80 2.97 1.45 -9.67
N VAL A 81 2.55 2.27 -8.71
CA VAL A 81 2.37 1.82 -7.32
C VAL A 81 1.04 1.07 -7.23
N PRO A 82 1.04 -0.22 -6.82
CA PRO A 82 -0.17 -0.95 -6.53
C PRO A 82 -0.75 -0.53 -5.17
N VAL A 83 -2.07 -0.31 -5.12
CA VAL A 83 -2.80 0.13 -3.93
C VAL A 83 -3.99 -0.80 -3.72
N SER A 84 -4.17 -1.35 -2.52
CA SER A 84 -5.36 -2.13 -2.22
C SER A 84 -6.61 -1.25 -2.10
N PRO A 85 -7.84 -1.79 -2.29
CA PRO A 85 -9.06 -1.03 -2.06
C PRO A 85 -9.16 -0.36 -0.67
N PRO A 86 -8.82 -1.04 0.45
CA PRO A 86 -8.74 -0.37 1.75
C PRO A 86 -7.75 0.80 1.77
N GLU A 87 -6.56 0.64 1.18
CA GLU A 87 -5.59 1.74 1.08
C GLU A 87 -6.08 2.89 0.21
N ALA A 88 -6.85 2.64 -0.85
CA ALA A 88 -7.42 3.70 -1.69
C ALA A 88 -8.39 4.59 -0.90
N PHE A 89 -9.21 4.00 -0.02
CA PHE A 89 -10.03 4.77 0.92
C PHE A 89 -9.17 5.57 1.91
N THR A 90 -8.13 4.95 2.49
CA THR A 90 -7.20 5.64 3.39
C THR A 90 -6.44 6.79 2.70
N LEU A 91 -6.05 6.62 1.43
CA LEU A 91 -5.41 7.67 0.63
C LEU A 91 -6.36 8.85 0.42
N LYS A 92 -7.61 8.58 0.05
CA LYS A 92 -8.64 9.63 -0.11
C LYS A 92 -8.83 10.41 1.20
N GLN A 93 -9.03 9.71 2.31
CA GLN A 93 -9.14 10.33 3.65
C GLN A 93 -7.91 11.19 3.97
N GLY A 94 -6.71 10.68 3.68
CA GLY A 94 -5.47 11.41 3.91
C GLY A 94 -5.36 12.68 3.08
N VAL A 95 -5.76 12.63 1.80
CA VAL A 95 -5.80 13.82 0.93
C VAL A 95 -6.82 14.84 1.41
N GLU A 96 -8.01 14.41 1.82
CA GLU A 96 -9.08 15.30 2.32
C GLU A 96 -8.65 16.07 3.59
N GLN A 97 -7.84 15.45 4.44
CA GLN A 97 -7.31 16.05 5.67
C GLN A 97 -6.21 17.11 5.42
N LEU A 98 -5.64 17.19 4.21
CA LEU A 98 -4.61 18.17 3.90
C LEU A 98 -5.18 19.60 3.78
N PRO A 99 -4.37 20.65 4.04
CA PRO A 99 -4.77 22.03 3.75
C PRO A 99 -5.13 22.23 2.27
N ALA A 100 -6.11 23.10 1.99
CA ALA A 100 -6.61 23.33 0.63
C ALA A 100 -5.52 23.53 -0.44
N PRO A 101 -4.46 24.34 -0.21
CA PRO A 101 -3.39 24.49 -1.20
C PRO A 101 -2.65 23.20 -1.56
N HIS A 102 -2.54 22.24 -0.62
CA HIS A 102 -1.92 20.94 -0.89
C HIS A 102 -2.85 20.04 -1.70
N ARG A 103 -4.14 20.04 -1.37
CA ARG A 103 -5.17 19.30 -2.13
C ARG A 103 -5.25 19.78 -3.57
N ASP A 104 -5.17 21.08 -3.80
CA ASP A 104 -5.23 21.67 -5.13
C ASP A 104 -4.01 21.27 -5.97
N ARG A 105 -2.80 21.25 -5.38
CA ARG A 105 -1.59 20.74 -6.05
C ARG A 105 -1.72 19.27 -6.44
N ILE A 106 -2.23 18.43 -5.53
CA ILE A 106 -2.47 17.00 -5.82
C ILE A 106 -3.49 16.85 -6.95
N ARG A 107 -4.59 17.61 -6.94
CA ARG A 107 -5.61 17.57 -8.00
C ARG A 107 -5.04 17.98 -9.36
N GLN A 108 -4.22 19.04 -9.40
CA GLN A 108 -3.54 19.48 -10.62
C GLN A 108 -2.57 18.41 -11.16
N ARG A 109 -1.73 17.82 -10.30
CA ARG A 109 -0.82 16.72 -10.68
C ARG A 109 -1.59 15.50 -11.17
N LEU A 110 -2.68 15.15 -10.49
CA LEU A 110 -3.55 14.05 -10.88
C LEU A 110 -4.19 14.27 -12.25
N SER A 111 -4.66 15.49 -12.55
CA SER A 111 -5.16 15.85 -13.88
C SER A 111 -4.08 15.66 -14.95
N ALA A 112 -2.89 16.22 -14.74
CA ALA A 112 -1.79 16.12 -15.71
C ALA A 112 -1.34 14.66 -15.93
N VAL A 113 -1.29 13.84 -14.88
CA VAL A 113 -0.99 12.40 -15.00
C VAL A 113 -2.08 11.68 -15.80
N LYS A 114 -3.37 11.98 -15.57
CA LYS A 114 -4.46 11.39 -16.35
C LYS A 114 -4.45 11.80 -17.81
N ASP A 115 -4.13 13.06 -18.11
CA ASP A 115 -4.00 13.56 -19.48
C ASP A 115 -2.88 12.80 -20.22
N ALA A 116 -1.70 12.67 -19.60
CA ALA A 116 -0.59 11.90 -20.16
C ALA A 116 -0.93 10.40 -20.34
N LEU A 117 -1.64 9.80 -19.38
CA LEU A 117 -2.11 8.41 -19.49
C LEU A 117 -3.15 8.23 -20.60
N ASN A 118 -3.98 9.25 -20.85
CA ASN A 118 -4.96 9.22 -21.93
C ASN A 118 -4.28 9.32 -23.30
N GLU A 119 -3.30 10.23 -23.45
CA GLU A 119 -2.47 10.34 -24.66
C GLU A 119 -1.71 9.05 -24.96
N ALA A 120 -1.23 8.36 -23.92
CA ALA A 120 -0.58 7.05 -24.04
C ALA A 120 -1.55 5.87 -24.28
N GLY A 121 -2.88 6.11 -24.32
CA GLY A 121 -3.89 5.06 -24.48
C GLY A 121 -4.00 4.11 -23.26
N LEU A 122 -3.51 4.52 -22.10
CA LEU A 122 -3.48 3.72 -20.88
C LEU A 122 -4.63 4.00 -19.93
N LEU A 123 -5.15 5.23 -19.88
CA LEU A 123 -6.13 5.64 -18.87
C LEU A 123 -7.35 4.70 -18.82
N GLY A 124 -7.98 4.44 -19.97
CA GLY A 124 -9.14 3.53 -20.05
C GLY A 124 -8.82 2.10 -19.61
N ARG A 125 -7.62 1.59 -19.93
CA ARG A 125 -7.15 0.26 -19.49
C ARG A 125 -7.02 0.20 -17.98
N LEU A 126 -6.38 1.21 -17.36
CA LEU A 126 -6.22 1.25 -15.90
C LEU A 126 -7.59 1.31 -15.20
N VAL A 127 -8.53 2.12 -15.70
CA VAL A 127 -9.90 2.18 -15.15
C VAL A 127 -10.55 0.80 -15.26
N GLN A 128 -10.50 0.15 -16.42
CA GLN A 128 -11.05 -1.19 -16.60
C GLN A 128 -10.45 -2.23 -15.65
N LEU A 129 -9.14 -2.20 -15.42
CA LEU A 129 -8.45 -3.06 -14.45
C LEU A 129 -9.00 -2.90 -13.03
N SER A 130 -9.39 -1.68 -12.66
CA SER A 130 -9.91 -1.38 -11.32
C SER A 130 -11.36 -1.80 -11.12
N GLU A 131 -12.10 -1.98 -12.22
CA GLU A 131 -13.52 -2.37 -12.20
C GLU A 131 -13.75 -3.87 -12.41
N THR A 132 -12.90 -4.53 -13.23
CA THR A 132 -13.15 -5.88 -13.73
C THR A 132 -13.41 -6.92 -12.63
N ARG A 133 -14.52 -7.66 -12.72
CA ARG A 133 -14.85 -8.73 -11.77
C ARG A 133 -14.04 -10.01 -12.01
N THR A 134 -13.27 -10.08 -13.10
CA THR A 134 -12.40 -11.20 -13.42
C THR A 134 -11.08 -11.07 -12.66
N GLN A 135 -10.63 -12.16 -12.03
CA GLN A 135 -9.30 -12.22 -11.43
C GLN A 135 -8.25 -12.20 -12.56
N LEU A 136 -7.34 -11.23 -12.48
CA LEU A 136 -6.22 -11.12 -13.42
C LEU A 136 -4.99 -11.83 -12.86
N SER A 137 -4.22 -12.41 -13.77
CA SER A 137 -2.90 -13.00 -13.49
C SER A 137 -1.79 -11.96 -13.65
N ASP A 138 -0.58 -12.30 -13.19
CA ASP A 138 0.59 -11.45 -13.40
C ASP A 138 0.91 -11.28 -14.90
N GLU A 139 0.67 -12.31 -15.73
CA GLU A 139 0.85 -12.27 -17.18
C GLU A 139 -0.10 -11.27 -17.85
N ASP A 140 -1.33 -11.13 -17.35
CA ASP A 140 -2.30 -10.13 -17.85
C ASP A 140 -1.86 -8.70 -17.51
N MET A 141 -1.19 -8.53 -16.37
CA MET A 141 -0.78 -7.22 -15.84
C MET A 141 0.54 -6.73 -16.45
N GLU A 142 1.45 -7.63 -16.81
CA GLU A 142 2.81 -7.29 -17.22
C GLU A 142 2.87 -6.29 -18.40
N PRO A 143 2.11 -6.46 -19.50
CA PRO A 143 2.12 -5.48 -20.60
C PRO A 143 1.65 -4.09 -20.18
N ILE A 144 0.76 -4.00 -19.19
CA ILE A 144 0.24 -2.73 -18.67
C ILE A 144 1.28 -2.07 -17.77
N ASN A 145 1.93 -2.84 -16.91
CA ASN A 145 3.02 -2.38 -16.06
C ASN A 145 4.18 -1.83 -16.89
N GLN A 146 4.61 -2.56 -17.93
CA GLN A 146 5.67 -2.11 -18.84
C GLN A 146 5.31 -0.82 -19.57
N ALA A 147 4.09 -0.75 -20.12
CA ALA A 147 3.63 0.43 -20.86
C ALA A 147 3.52 1.67 -19.95
N TYR A 148 3.06 1.50 -18.71
CA TYR A 148 3.04 2.57 -17.71
C TYR A 148 4.46 3.00 -17.31
N TYR A 149 5.34 2.02 -17.04
CA TYR A 149 6.71 2.28 -16.63
C TYR A 149 7.49 3.10 -17.67
N ALA A 150 7.25 2.83 -18.96
CA ALA A 150 7.83 3.59 -20.06
C ALA A 150 7.46 5.09 -20.04
N GLN A 151 6.32 5.48 -19.43
CA GLN A 151 5.90 6.87 -19.35
C GLN A 151 6.70 7.68 -18.31
N ARG A 152 7.35 7.02 -17.34
CA ARG A 152 8.14 7.64 -16.26
C ARG A 152 7.39 8.75 -15.50
N LEU A 153 6.06 8.66 -15.43
CA LEU A 153 5.22 9.67 -14.80
C LEU A 153 5.51 9.74 -13.30
N PRO A 154 5.77 10.94 -12.74
CA PRO A 154 5.93 11.09 -11.31
C PRO A 154 4.60 10.80 -10.61
N CYS A 155 4.68 10.14 -9.46
CA CYS A 155 3.56 9.95 -8.56
C CYS A 155 2.93 11.31 -8.22
N VAL A 156 1.60 11.35 -8.17
CA VAL A 156 0.82 12.58 -7.90
C VAL A 156 1.13 13.20 -6.52
N PHE A 157 1.73 12.42 -5.62
CA PHE A 157 2.15 12.83 -4.29
C PHE A 157 3.64 13.17 -4.18
N LEU A 158 4.40 13.19 -5.27
CA LEU A 158 5.83 13.52 -5.26
C LEU A 158 6.03 15.04 -5.27
N GLU A 159 6.73 15.56 -4.25
CA GLU A 159 7.11 16.96 -4.09
C GLU A 159 8.56 17.01 -3.59
N ASP A 160 9.45 17.66 -4.35
CA ASP A 160 10.89 17.74 -4.03
C ASP A 160 11.53 16.37 -3.73
N GLU A 161 11.26 15.38 -4.59
CA GLU A 161 11.68 13.98 -4.45
C GLU A 161 11.27 13.33 -3.11
N SER A 162 10.24 13.88 -2.46
CA SER A 162 9.67 13.42 -1.20
C SER A 162 8.16 13.25 -1.31
N CYS A 163 7.60 12.27 -0.61
CA CYS A 163 6.16 12.06 -0.61
C CYS A 163 5.45 13.12 0.25
N SER A 164 4.53 13.88 -0.34
CA SER A 164 3.73 14.91 0.32
C SER A 164 2.66 14.36 1.27
N ILE A 165 2.40 13.05 1.22
CA ILE A 165 1.49 12.33 2.11
C ILE A 165 2.22 11.22 2.89
N TYR A 166 3.40 11.52 3.44
CA TYR A 166 4.28 10.52 4.08
C TYR A 166 3.51 9.55 4.98
N GLU A 167 2.67 10.06 5.88
CA GLU A 167 1.88 9.27 6.82
C GLU A 167 0.85 8.33 6.18
N PHE A 168 0.38 8.66 4.97
CA PHE A 168 -0.60 7.88 4.21
C PHE A 168 0.04 7.08 3.07
N ARG A 169 1.38 7.01 2.97
CA ARG A 169 2.06 6.19 1.97
C ARG A 169 1.50 4.75 1.96
N PRO A 170 1.17 4.22 0.77
CA PRO A 170 0.81 2.81 0.61
C PRO A 170 1.92 1.89 1.11
N ALA A 171 1.54 0.69 1.53
CA ALA A 171 2.48 -0.33 1.98
C ALA A 171 3.54 -0.66 0.93
N ALA A 172 3.16 -0.76 -0.35
CA ALA A 172 4.08 -1.02 -1.45
C ALA A 172 5.26 -0.02 -1.50
N CYS A 173 5.01 1.26 -1.15
CA CYS A 173 6.04 2.30 -1.10
C CYS A 173 6.97 2.19 0.12
N ARG A 174 6.51 1.54 1.19
CA ARG A 174 7.24 1.38 2.45
C ARG A 174 8.05 0.09 2.47
N GLU A 175 7.56 -0.93 1.77
CA GLU A 175 8.15 -2.25 1.65
C GLU A 175 9.20 -2.37 0.54
N TYR A 176 9.48 -1.30 -0.21
CA TYR A 176 10.47 -1.34 -1.28
C TYR A 176 11.78 -0.68 -0.86
N LEU A 177 12.78 -1.52 -0.55
CA LEU A 177 14.15 -1.11 -0.24
C LEU A 177 15.13 -1.87 -1.13
N VAL A 178 16.32 -1.29 -1.37
CA VAL A 178 17.38 -1.93 -2.14
C VAL A 178 18.73 -1.80 -1.42
N THR A 179 19.62 -2.77 -1.64
CA THR A 179 21.02 -2.75 -1.18
C THR A 179 22.02 -2.42 -2.29
N SER A 180 21.57 -2.42 -3.55
CA SER A 180 22.33 -1.92 -4.69
C SER A 180 22.39 -0.38 -4.70
N PRO A 181 23.42 0.24 -5.30
CA PRO A 181 23.48 1.69 -5.48
C PRO A 181 22.18 2.29 -6.02
N ALA A 182 21.70 3.37 -5.40
CA ALA A 182 20.43 4.00 -5.77
C ALA A 182 20.36 4.46 -7.24
N ALA A 183 21.52 4.72 -7.87
CA ALA A 183 21.61 5.07 -9.28
C ALA A 183 21.01 3.99 -10.21
N PHE A 184 21.10 2.70 -9.85
CA PHE A 184 20.50 1.63 -10.64
C PHE A 184 18.97 1.71 -10.64
N CYS A 185 18.35 2.29 -9.61
CA CYS A 185 16.89 2.46 -9.58
C CYS A 185 16.36 3.48 -10.59
N GLN A 186 17.23 4.21 -11.31
CA GLN A 186 16.80 4.95 -12.50
C GLN A 186 16.18 4.01 -13.53
N ASP A 187 16.66 2.76 -13.59
CA ASP A 187 15.96 1.67 -14.25
C ASP A 187 15.69 0.50 -13.30
N MET A 188 14.50 0.46 -12.70
CA MET A 188 14.09 -0.60 -11.77
C MET A 188 13.97 -2.00 -12.40
N THR A 189 14.05 -2.11 -13.74
CA THR A 189 14.15 -3.39 -14.44
C THR A 189 15.60 -3.87 -14.61
N ASP A 190 16.59 -3.04 -14.25
CA ASP A 190 17.99 -3.41 -14.31
C ASP A 190 18.26 -4.57 -13.32
N PRO A 191 18.81 -5.72 -13.78
CA PRO A 191 19.14 -6.85 -12.91
C PRO A 191 20.19 -6.53 -11.84
N ALA A 192 20.89 -5.39 -11.94
CA ALA A 192 21.78 -4.90 -10.90
C ALA A 192 21.04 -4.33 -9.68
N VAL A 193 19.73 -4.04 -9.80
CA VAL A 193 18.90 -3.64 -8.67
C VAL A 193 18.72 -4.83 -7.73
N LYS A 194 19.15 -4.67 -6.48
CA LYS A 194 19.09 -5.71 -5.45
C LYS A 194 18.05 -5.35 -4.38
N PRO A 195 16.78 -5.74 -4.56
CA PRO A 195 15.75 -5.46 -3.57
C PRO A 195 15.98 -6.27 -2.28
N VAL A 196 15.65 -5.65 -1.15
CA VAL A 196 15.54 -6.35 0.13
C VAL A 196 14.32 -7.27 0.08
N SER A 197 14.45 -8.45 0.68
CA SER A 197 13.36 -9.42 0.78
C SER A 197 12.16 -8.82 1.52
N VAL A 198 10.97 -9.16 1.06
CA VAL A 198 9.71 -8.80 1.72
C VAL A 198 8.95 -10.08 2.02
N PRO A 199 8.72 -10.42 3.31
CA PRO A 199 8.09 -11.69 3.70
C PRO A 199 6.67 -11.84 3.16
N PHE A 200 5.89 -10.75 3.20
CA PHE A 200 4.53 -10.63 2.69
C PHE A 200 4.27 -9.17 2.30
N ARG A 201 3.44 -8.95 1.28
CA ARG A 201 3.07 -7.61 0.78
C ARG A 201 1.74 -7.20 1.39
N ILE A 202 1.71 -6.13 2.19
CA ILE A 202 0.48 -5.73 2.89
C ILE A 202 -0.61 -5.28 1.92
N ALA A 203 -0.27 -4.63 0.80
CA ALA A 203 -1.25 -4.30 -0.23
C ALA A 203 -1.97 -5.56 -0.75
N THR A 204 -1.25 -6.66 -0.98
CA THR A 204 -1.84 -7.94 -1.39
C THR A 204 -2.68 -8.56 -0.28
N VAL A 205 -2.21 -8.51 0.97
CA VAL A 205 -2.98 -8.99 2.14
C VAL A 205 -4.32 -8.26 2.26
N LEU A 206 -4.29 -6.93 2.21
CA LEU A 206 -5.50 -6.08 2.28
C LEU A 206 -6.43 -6.33 1.09
N SER A 207 -5.88 -6.56 -0.10
CA SER A 207 -6.65 -6.90 -1.29
C SER A 207 -7.37 -8.25 -1.18
N LEU A 208 -6.69 -9.29 -0.66
CA LEU A 208 -7.29 -10.61 -0.43
C LEU A 208 -8.34 -10.58 0.69
N MET A 209 -8.11 -9.78 1.72
CA MET A 209 -9.10 -9.53 2.79
C MET A 209 -10.34 -8.84 2.21
N TRP A 210 -10.15 -7.78 1.41
CA TRP A 210 -11.23 -7.09 0.71
C TRP A 210 -12.05 -8.00 -0.20
N ALA A 211 -11.38 -8.86 -0.96
CA ALA A 211 -12.03 -9.87 -1.81
C ALA A 211 -12.94 -10.80 -1.00
N LYS A 212 -12.48 -11.26 0.17
CA LYS A 212 -13.26 -12.09 1.10
C LYS A 212 -14.50 -11.35 1.63
N LEU A 213 -14.36 -10.07 1.96
CA LEU A 213 -15.44 -9.23 2.50
C LEU A 213 -16.52 -8.91 1.45
N THR A 214 -16.11 -8.67 0.20
CA THR A 214 -17.01 -8.17 -0.85
C THR A 214 -17.50 -9.26 -1.81
N GLY A 215 -16.94 -10.47 -1.74
CA GLY A 215 -17.22 -11.53 -2.73
C GLY A 215 -16.73 -11.17 -4.14
N GLY A 216 -15.71 -10.32 -4.23
CA GLY A 216 -15.09 -9.88 -5.49
C GLY A 216 -13.69 -10.47 -5.72
N PRO A 217 -13.03 -10.11 -6.83
CA PRO A 217 -11.64 -10.50 -7.06
C PRO A 217 -10.68 -9.73 -6.14
N ALA A 218 -9.53 -10.31 -5.87
CA ALA A 218 -8.42 -9.57 -5.29
C ALA A 218 -7.83 -8.66 -6.38
N ARG A 219 -7.81 -7.36 -6.12
CA ARG A 219 -7.27 -6.35 -7.03
C ARG A 219 -6.32 -5.39 -6.35
N LEU A 220 -5.31 -4.99 -7.10
CA LEU A 220 -4.41 -3.90 -6.76
C LEU A 220 -4.68 -2.77 -7.76
N LEU A 221 -5.18 -1.66 -7.25
CA LEU A 221 -5.52 -0.47 -8.00
C LEU A 221 -4.23 0.27 -8.38
N PRO A 222 -4.05 0.68 -9.65
CA PRO A 222 -3.02 1.63 -10.02
C PRO A 222 -3.23 2.96 -9.28
N LEU A 223 -2.22 3.44 -8.56
CA LEU A 223 -2.31 4.66 -7.76
C LEU A 223 -2.93 5.88 -8.48
N PRO A 224 -2.62 6.17 -9.77
CA PRO A 224 -3.19 7.32 -10.46
C PRO A 224 -4.72 7.34 -10.62
N ILE A 225 -5.40 6.22 -10.40
CA ILE A 225 -6.87 6.13 -10.46
C ILE A 225 -7.48 5.70 -9.13
N ALA A 226 -6.67 5.46 -8.09
CA ALA A 226 -7.13 4.97 -6.80
C ALA A 226 -8.09 5.96 -6.09
N LEU A 227 -7.85 7.27 -6.22
CA LEU A 227 -8.73 8.29 -5.63
C LEU A 227 -10.11 8.32 -6.30
N ASP A 228 -10.16 8.31 -7.63
CA ASP A 228 -11.43 8.25 -8.39
C ASP A 228 -12.18 6.96 -8.14
N TRP A 229 -11.45 5.85 -7.95
CA TRP A 229 -12.02 4.58 -7.54
C TRP A 229 -12.64 4.71 -6.14
N ALA A 230 -11.89 5.23 -5.16
CA ALA A 230 -12.40 5.42 -3.81
C ALA A 230 -13.62 6.36 -3.75
N ASP A 231 -13.73 7.35 -4.65
CA ASP A 231 -14.92 8.19 -4.80
C ASP A 231 -16.14 7.40 -5.28
N ARG A 232 -15.99 6.59 -6.33
CA ARG A 232 -17.09 5.79 -6.91
C ARG A 232 -17.54 4.64 -6.01
N HIS A 233 -16.64 4.15 -5.16
CA HIS A 233 -16.86 3.03 -4.24
C HIS A 233 -16.98 3.49 -2.78
N ALA A 234 -17.26 4.77 -2.52
CA ALA A 234 -17.30 5.31 -1.16
C ALA A 234 -18.29 4.58 -0.25
N GLU A 235 -19.40 4.10 -0.79
CA GLU A 235 -20.42 3.31 -0.08
C GLU A 235 -19.97 1.89 0.27
N GLU A 236 -18.84 1.42 -0.27
CA GLU A 236 -18.29 0.10 0.07
C GLU A 236 -17.33 0.19 1.29
N ASN A 237 -16.89 1.39 1.68
CA ASN A 237 -16.07 1.60 2.88
C ASN A 237 -16.94 1.66 4.15
N THR A 238 -17.69 0.60 4.41
CA THR A 238 -18.68 0.53 5.49
C THR A 238 -18.15 -0.18 6.73
N ALA A 239 -18.68 0.21 7.90
CA ALA A 239 -18.39 -0.43 9.17
C ALA A 239 -19.24 -1.69 9.38
N HIS A 240 -18.88 -2.79 8.69
CA HIS A 240 -19.59 -4.07 8.80
C HIS A 240 -18.89 -5.10 9.68
N GLU A 241 -17.59 -4.94 9.93
CA GLU A 241 -16.78 -5.92 10.66
C GLU A 241 -16.09 -5.27 11.85
N THR A 242 -15.88 -6.05 12.91
CA THR A 242 -15.12 -5.59 14.07
C THR A 242 -13.63 -5.52 13.74
N GLY A 243 -12.87 -4.70 14.48
CA GLY A 243 -11.42 -4.65 14.32
C GLY A 243 -10.75 -6.00 14.56
N SER A 244 -11.24 -6.79 15.53
CA SER A 244 -10.77 -8.16 15.80
C SER A 244 -11.00 -9.08 14.59
N THR A 245 -12.18 -9.04 13.98
CA THR A 245 -12.49 -9.84 12.79
C THR A 245 -11.62 -9.44 11.58
N LEU A 246 -11.44 -8.13 11.34
CA LEU A 246 -10.57 -7.66 10.26
C LEU A 246 -9.11 -8.06 10.47
N LEU A 247 -8.61 -7.97 11.71
CA LEU A 247 -7.28 -8.43 12.09
C LEU A 247 -7.13 -9.93 11.80
N GLU A 248 -8.06 -10.76 12.26
CA GLU A 248 -8.06 -12.21 12.02
C GLU A 248 -8.02 -12.53 10.52
N MET A 249 -8.82 -11.85 9.69
CA MET A 249 -8.81 -12.05 8.24
C MET A 249 -7.46 -11.67 7.63
N GLY A 250 -6.87 -10.54 8.02
CA GLY A 250 -5.55 -10.12 7.54
C GLY A 250 -4.45 -11.10 7.95
N MET A 251 -4.47 -11.53 9.20
CA MET A 251 -3.53 -12.50 9.76
C MET A 251 -3.61 -13.87 9.07
N GLU A 252 -4.82 -14.35 8.77
CA GLU A 252 -5.04 -15.59 8.00
C GLU A 252 -4.27 -15.55 6.66
N LYS A 253 -4.26 -14.40 5.97
CA LYS A 253 -3.54 -14.23 4.70
C LYS A 253 -2.03 -14.14 4.89
N ILE A 254 -1.56 -13.42 5.91
CA ILE A 254 -0.13 -13.37 6.27
C ILE A 254 0.41 -14.79 6.53
N TRP A 255 -0.30 -15.58 7.35
CA TRP A 255 0.07 -16.97 7.62
C TRP A 255 0.06 -17.86 6.38
N GLY A 256 -0.78 -17.55 5.40
CA GLY A 256 -0.76 -18.21 4.09
C GLY A 256 0.55 -17.99 3.35
N PHE A 257 1.01 -16.74 3.26
CA PHE A 257 2.27 -16.38 2.60
C PHE A 257 3.49 -16.98 3.30
N LEU A 258 3.52 -16.96 4.63
CA LEU A 258 4.65 -17.50 5.40
C LEU A 258 4.80 -19.02 5.24
N ARG A 259 3.67 -19.75 5.16
CA ARG A 259 3.67 -21.22 4.96
C ARG A 259 4.08 -21.66 3.55
N GLN A 260 3.87 -20.82 2.53
CA GLN A 260 4.26 -21.12 1.15
C GLN A 260 5.76 -20.94 0.88
N ARG A 261 6.49 -20.32 1.82
CA ARG A 261 7.93 -20.02 1.71
C ARG A 261 8.84 -20.93 2.54
N THR A 262 8.26 -21.79 3.37
CA THR A 262 8.92 -22.91 4.07
C THR A 262 8.84 -24.18 3.26
#